data_AF-A0A6C0J6Z6-F1
#
_entry.id   AF-A0A6C0J6Z6-F1
#
_cell.length_a   1.000
_cell.length_b   1.000
_cell.length_c   1.000
_cell.angle_alpha   90.00
_cell.angle_beta   90.00
_cell.angle_gamma   90.00
#
_symmetry.space_group_name_H-M   'P 1'
#
loop_
_entity.id
_entity.type
_entity.pdbx_description
1 polymer ?
#
loop_
_entity_poly.entity_id
_entity_poly.type
_entity_poly.pdbx_seq_one_letter_code
_entity_poly.pdbx_strand_id
1 'polypeptide(L)'
;MNNSTPSLLCPPLMNDGRHGTNYSPNADINLELQKKNNINNSNDYRAFLVNNASALMQQNLASFEAAASCKEYSPTVDPNGSDSKWVAYDKEINYGPAM
;
A
#
# COMPACT_ATOMS: atom_id res chain seq x y z
N MET A 1 -29.20 7.84 -8.24
CA MET A 1 -27.85 7.70 -8.81
C MET A 1 -27.77 6.31 -9.44
N ASN A 2 -27.81 6.23 -10.76
CA ASN A 2 -27.88 4.98 -11.52
C ASN A 2 -26.51 4.70 -12.17
N ASN A 3 -25.92 3.56 -11.81
CA ASN A 3 -24.60 3.07 -12.22
C ASN A 3 -24.58 2.55 -13.69
N SER A 4 -25.21 3.27 -14.61
CA SER A 4 -25.45 2.76 -15.96
C SER A 4 -25.33 3.87 -17.01
N THR A 5 -24.09 4.18 -17.43
CA THR A 5 -23.77 4.74 -18.76
C THR A 5 -22.30 4.48 -19.14
N PRO A 6 -21.97 4.36 -20.43
CA PRO A 6 -20.82 3.59 -20.93
C PRO A 6 -19.58 4.43 -21.32
N SER A 7 -19.50 5.71 -20.93
CA SER A 7 -18.30 6.54 -21.14
C SER A 7 -17.38 6.48 -19.92
N LEU A 8 -16.63 5.39 -19.90
CA LEU A 8 -15.30 5.15 -19.34
C LEU A 8 -14.46 6.39 -18.94
N LEU A 9 -14.77 7.12 -17.85
CA LEU A 9 -13.71 7.91 -17.21
C LEU A 9 -13.69 7.91 -15.67
N CYS A 10 -14.78 7.61 -14.94
CA CYS A 10 -14.78 7.19 -13.50
C CYS A 10 -16.21 6.98 -12.93
N PRO A 11 -16.76 5.75 -12.90
CA PRO A 11 -17.43 5.33 -11.66
C PRO A 11 -17.14 3.85 -11.32
N PRO A 12 -16.89 3.53 -10.03
CA PRO A 12 -18.02 3.34 -9.12
C PRO A 12 -17.91 4.15 -7.84
N LEU A 13 -19.07 4.69 -7.44
CA LEU A 13 -19.34 5.30 -6.15
C LEU A 13 -19.42 4.19 -5.08
N MET A 14 -18.28 3.61 -4.71
CA MET A 14 -18.20 2.65 -3.60
C MET A 14 -17.10 3.10 -2.65
N ASN A 15 -17.44 3.15 -1.36
CA ASN A 15 -16.48 3.35 -0.26
C ASN A 15 -15.63 2.08 -0.08
N ASP A 16 -14.96 1.65 -1.14
CA ASP A 16 -14.12 0.48 -1.13
C ASP A 16 -12.72 0.88 -0.69
N GLY A 17 -12.37 0.48 0.54
CA GLY A 17 -11.07 0.77 1.13
C GLY A 17 -9.88 0.22 0.34
N ARG A 18 -10.11 -0.73 -0.59
CA ARG A 18 -9.06 -1.32 -1.44
C ARG A 18 -8.28 -0.29 -2.26
N HIS A 19 -8.88 0.85 -2.63
CA HIS A 19 -8.19 1.91 -3.36
C HIS A 19 -7.13 2.65 -2.52
N GLY A 20 -7.26 2.68 -1.20
CA GLY A 20 -6.29 3.28 -0.28
C GLY A 20 -5.40 2.26 0.43
N THR A 21 -5.58 0.97 0.17
CA THR A 21 -4.81 -0.09 0.81
C THR A 21 -3.44 -0.22 0.18
N ASN A 22 -2.41 -0.11 1.00
CA ASN A 22 -1.05 -0.47 0.62
C ASN A 22 -0.85 -1.98 0.86
N TYR A 23 -0.74 -2.76 -0.21
CA TYR A 23 -0.51 -4.20 -0.14
C TYR A 23 0.96 -4.61 0.11
N SER A 24 1.89 -3.67 0.31
CA SER A 24 3.29 -4.03 0.58
C SER A 24 3.44 -4.74 1.94
N PRO A 25 4.33 -5.73 2.05
CA PRO A 25 4.60 -6.39 3.32
C PRO A 25 5.06 -5.40 4.41
N ASN A 26 4.48 -5.50 5.61
CA ASN A 26 4.84 -4.65 6.75
C ASN A 26 6.33 -4.76 7.12
N ALA A 27 6.92 -5.94 6.94
CA ALA A 27 8.34 -6.18 7.22
C ALA A 27 9.25 -5.32 6.33
N ASP A 28 8.94 -5.20 5.04
CA ASP A 28 9.71 -4.42 4.09
C ASP A 28 9.64 -2.92 4.42
N ILE A 29 8.44 -2.43 4.73
CA ILE A 29 8.22 -1.02 5.10
C ILE A 29 9.01 -0.70 6.37
N ASN A 30 8.96 -1.56 7.38
CA ASN A 30 9.68 -1.36 8.64
C ASN A 30 11.20 -1.41 8.44
N LEU A 31 11.69 -2.31 7.59
CA LEU A 31 13.11 -2.42 7.27
C LEU A 31 13.60 -1.19 6.49
N GLU A 32 12.79 -0.70 5.53
CA GLU A 32 13.09 0.51 4.77
C GLU A 32 13.13 1.75 5.69
N LEU A 33 12.17 1.85 6.62
CA LEU A 33 12.12 2.95 7.59
C LEU A 33 13.35 2.93 8.52
N GLN A 34 13.76 1.76 8.98
CA GLN A 34 14.99 1.59 9.77
C GLN A 34 16.24 1.98 8.98
N LYS A 35 16.38 1.49 7.74
CA LYS A 35 17.52 1.80 6.85
C LYS A 35 17.61 3.30 6.53
N LYS A 36 16.48 3.93 6.18
CA LYS A 36 16.44 5.37 5.85
C LYS A 36 16.81 6.27 7.03
N ASN A 37 16.51 5.84 8.25
CA ASN A 37 16.78 6.60 9.46
C ASN A 37 18.03 6.11 10.22
N ASN A 38 18.81 5.19 9.64
CA ASN A 38 20.00 4.58 10.26
C ASN A 38 19.72 3.98 11.66
N ILE A 39 18.54 3.39 11.85
CA ILE A 39 18.12 2.77 13.11
C ILE A 39 18.45 1.29 13.08
N ASN A 40 19.32 0.85 13.98
CA ASN A 40 19.81 -0.54 14.02
C ASN A 40 19.26 -1.36 15.20
N ASN A 41 18.51 -0.75 16.12
CA ASN A 41 17.96 -1.44 17.28
C ASN A 41 16.46 -1.17 17.45
N SER A 42 15.78 -2.10 18.11
CA SER A 42 14.32 -2.09 18.28
C SER A 42 13.83 -1.02 19.25
N ASN A 43 14.63 -0.64 20.24
CA ASN A 43 14.28 0.39 21.22
C ASN A 43 14.23 1.78 20.59
N ASP A 44 15.25 2.13 19.81
CA ASP A 44 15.35 3.36 19.06
C ASP A 44 14.30 3.41 17.96
N TYR A 45 14.00 2.27 17.32
CA TYR A 45 12.93 2.18 16.34
C TYR A 45 11.57 2.50 16.96
N ARG A 46 11.28 1.91 18.13
CA ARG A 46 10.06 2.22 18.88
C ARG A 46 10.00 3.69 19.29
N ALA A 47 11.09 4.24 19.81
CA ALA A 47 11.16 5.66 20.18
C ALA A 47 10.93 6.58 18.96
N PHE A 48 11.54 6.25 17.83
CA PHE A 48 11.34 6.95 16.56
C PHE A 48 9.87 6.94 16.14
N LEU A 49 9.22 5.77 16.15
CA LEU A 49 7.81 5.66 15.78
C LEU A 49 6.91 6.48 16.70
N VAL A 50 7.13 6.44 18.01
CA VAL A 50 6.33 7.23 18.97
C VAL A 50 6.52 8.73 18.76
N ASN A 51 7.77 9.18 18.62
CA ASN A 51 8.08 10.60 18.49
C ASN A 51 7.64 11.19 17.13
N ASN A 52 7.56 10.37 16.09
CA ASN A 52 7.22 10.81 14.73
C ASN A 52 5.84 10.32 14.25
N ALA A 53 5.03 9.68 15.12
CA ALA A 53 3.77 9.04 14.74
C ALA A 53 2.83 10.00 13.98
N SER A 54 2.64 11.21 14.50
CA SER A 54 1.79 12.23 13.88
C SER A 54 2.28 12.68 12.51
N ALA A 55 3.59 12.92 12.38
CA ALA A 55 4.21 13.33 11.12
C ALA A 55 4.11 12.20 10.07
N LEU A 56 4.36 10.96 10.46
CA LEU A 56 4.25 9.78 9.58
C LEU A 56 2.80 9.59 9.10
N MET A 57 1.81 9.74 9.98
CA MET A 57 0.40 9.67 9.60
C MET A 57 0.01 10.77 8.60
N GLN A 58 0.46 12.01 8.84
CA GLN A 58 0.19 13.14 7.93
C GLN A 58 0.86 12.95 6.57
N GLN A 59 2.11 12.46 6.54
CA GLN A 59 2.81 12.16 5.29
C GLN A 59 2.13 11.05 4.50
N ASN A 60 1.68 9.99 5.17
CA ASN A 60 0.91 8.92 4.53
C ASN A 60 -0.39 9.44 3.94
N LEU A 61 -1.12 10.28 4.68
CA LEU A 61 -2.37 10.89 4.19
C LEU A 61 -2.11 11.79 2.99
N ALA A 62 -1.13 12.69 3.07
CA ALA A 62 -0.77 13.57 1.96
C ALA A 62 -0.34 12.78 0.70
N SER A 63 0.36 11.66 0.89
CA SER A 63 0.78 10.79 -0.22
C SER A 63 -0.41 10.07 -0.85
N PHE A 64 -1.38 9.64 -0.03
CA PHE A 64 -2.64 9.09 -0.51
C PHE A 64 -3.45 10.13 -1.28
N GLU A 65 -3.65 11.33 -0.72
CA GLU A 65 -4.40 12.41 -1.37
C GLU A 65 -3.77 12.86 -2.69
N ALA A 66 -2.43 12.91 -2.77
CA ALA A 66 -1.73 13.21 -4.01
C ALA A 66 -1.90 12.11 -5.07
N ALA A 67 -2.02 10.84 -4.65
CA ALA A 67 -2.23 9.69 -5.52
C ALA A 67 -3.72 9.40 -5.79
N ALA A 68 -4.63 10.02 -5.03
CA ALA A 68 -6.07 9.89 -5.13
C ALA A 68 -6.61 10.69 -6.32
N SER A 69 -6.17 10.29 -7.52
CA SER A 69 -6.76 10.75 -8.76
C SER A 69 -7.84 9.78 -9.23
N CYS A 70 -8.76 10.30 -10.02
CA CYS A 70 -9.69 9.48 -10.79
C CYS A 70 -8.85 8.60 -11.75
N LYS A 71 -8.86 7.28 -11.51
CA LYS A 71 -8.20 6.28 -12.36
C LYS A 71 -9.26 5.48 -13.10
N GLU A 72 -8.95 5.15 -14.37
CA GLU A 72 -9.79 4.25 -15.16
C GLU A 72 -9.92 2.88 -14.47
N TYR A 73 -11.02 2.20 -14.74
CA TYR A 73 -11.26 0.87 -14.20
C TYR A 73 -10.14 -0.10 -14.62
N SER A 74 -9.55 -0.78 -13.63
CA SER A 74 -8.61 -1.89 -13.82
C SER A 74 -9.22 -3.17 -13.24
N PRO A 75 -9.11 -4.32 -13.93
CA PRO A 75 -9.51 -5.61 -13.37
C PRO A 75 -8.63 -6.05 -12.18
N THR A 76 -7.45 -5.46 -12.00
CA THR A 76 -6.59 -5.68 -10.82
C THR A 76 -6.62 -4.45 -9.90
N VAL A 77 -6.78 -4.71 -8.60
CA VAL A 77 -6.78 -3.68 -7.53
C VAL A 77 -5.40 -3.57 -6.90
N ASP A 78 -4.41 -3.10 -7.67
CA ASP A 78 -3.06 -2.85 -7.18
C ASP A 78 -2.71 -1.35 -7.26
N PRO A 79 -3.16 -0.54 -6.29
CA PRO A 79 -2.94 0.91 -6.31
C PRO A 79 -1.46 1.30 -6.15
N ASN A 80 -0.60 0.39 -5.66
CA ASN A 80 0.77 0.64 -5.27
C ASN A 80 1.82 -0.25 -5.98
N GLY A 81 1.43 -1.05 -6.97
CA GLY A 81 2.34 -1.92 -7.73
C GLY A 81 2.90 -3.11 -6.93
N SER A 82 2.25 -3.45 -5.80
CA SER A 82 2.74 -4.45 -4.86
C SER A 82 2.57 -5.89 -5.33
N ASP A 83 1.75 -6.17 -6.34
CA ASP A 83 1.52 -7.53 -6.85
C ASP A 83 2.84 -8.16 -7.31
N SER A 84 3.72 -7.35 -7.91
CA SER A 84 5.06 -7.78 -8.34
C SER A 84 5.92 -8.34 -7.21
N LYS A 85 5.80 -7.76 -5.99
CA LYS A 85 6.54 -8.22 -4.80
C LYS A 85 6.00 -9.56 -4.31
N TRP A 86 4.68 -9.72 -4.30
CA TRP A 86 4.04 -10.98 -3.90
C TRP A 86 4.34 -12.10 -4.90
N VAL A 87 4.32 -11.82 -6.21
CA VAL A 87 4.71 -12.78 -7.24
C VAL A 87 6.18 -13.20 -7.09
N ALA A 88 7.07 -12.26 -6.78
CA ALA A 88 8.47 -12.56 -6.52
C ALA A 88 8.65 -13.39 -5.25
N TYR A 89 7.97 -13.01 -4.17
CA TYR A 89 7.95 -13.74 -2.91
C TYR A 89 7.46 -15.17 -3.13
N ASP A 90 6.28 -15.37 -3.72
CA ASP A 90 5.71 -16.70 -3.99
C ASP A 90 6.65 -17.59 -4.81
N LYS A 91 7.38 -17.02 -5.77
CA LYS A 91 8.40 -17.72 -6.55
C LYS A 91 9.60 -18.13 -5.69
N GLU A 92 9.99 -17.33 -4.71
CA GLU A 92 11.08 -17.62 -3.77
C GLU A 92 10.71 -18.68 -2.73
N ILE A 93 9.48 -18.67 -2.21
CA ILE A 93 9.04 -19.64 -1.18
C ILE A 93 8.54 -20.97 -1.73
N ASN A 94 8.51 -21.17 -3.05
CA ASN A 94 8.30 -22.45 -3.72
C ASN A 94 7.16 -23.27 -3.07
N TYR A 95 5.97 -22.68 -2.93
CA TYR A 95 4.79 -23.45 -2.57
C TYR A 95 4.55 -24.48 -3.68
N GLY A 96 4.98 -25.73 -3.44
CA GLY A 96 4.43 -26.87 -4.15
C GLY A 96 2.92 -26.92 -3.92
N PRO A 97 2.12 -27.39 -4.90
CA PRO A 97 0.68 -27.44 -4.75
C PRO A 97 0.34 -28.13 -3.42
N ALA A 98 -0.54 -27.52 -2.63
CA ALA A 98 -1.09 -28.15 -1.44
C ALA A 98 -1.71 -29.49 -1.90
N MET A 99 -1.13 -30.61 -1.43
CA MET A 99 -1.66 -31.96 -1.67
C MET A 99 -3.05 -32.11 -1.05
#